data_AF-A0A847AWL3-F1
#
_entry.id   AF-A0A847AWL3-F1
#
_cell.length_a   1.000
_cell.length_b   1.000
_cell.length_c   1.000
_cell.angle_alpha   90.00
_cell.angle_beta   90.00
_cell.angle_gamma   90.00
#
_symmetry.space_group_name_H-M   'P 1'
#
loop_
_entity.id
_entity.type
_entity.pdbx_description
1 polymer ?
#
loop_
_entity_poly.entity_id
_entity_poly.type
_entity_poly.pdbx_seq_one_letter_code
_entity_poly.pdbx_strand_id
1 'polypeptide(L)'
;MTKIKSTTIKYTLFAIIGVALFVASEVFNSIDSFWSGMGASFVVISIMRLVQLNRYQKDDSYAEKIDIQNSDERNRFLAEKARGMAFYYFILLAAILAIVLRIVNYDQASSIFAWTVGLLVLIYWLSYQWLKRKY
;
A
#
# COMPACT_ATOMS: atom_id res chain seq x y z
N MET A 1 9.90 -4.95 21.47
CA MET A 1 11.00 -5.30 20.53
C MET A 1 10.63 -6.36 19.47
N THR A 2 9.94 -7.46 19.79
CA THR A 2 9.58 -8.54 18.82
C THR A 2 8.74 -8.07 17.63
N LYS A 3 7.77 -7.18 17.87
CA LYS A 3 6.90 -6.59 16.83
C LYS A 3 7.66 -5.70 15.83
N ILE A 4 8.69 -4.99 16.29
CA ILE A 4 9.53 -4.12 15.45
C ILE A 4 10.42 -4.99 14.55
N LYS A 5 11.08 -6.01 15.11
CA LYS A 5 11.89 -6.97 14.33
C LYS A 5 11.07 -7.67 13.24
N SER A 6 9.85 -8.12 13.56
CA SER A 6 8.94 -8.72 12.56
C SER A 6 8.59 -7.75 11.43
N THR A 7 8.35 -6.48 11.76
CA THR A 7 8.04 -5.44 10.79
C THR A 7 9.24 -5.12 9.89
N THR A 8 10.44 -5.04 10.45
CA THR A 8 11.68 -4.88 9.68
C THR A 8 11.90 -6.02 8.70
N ILE A 9 11.74 -7.28 9.13
CA ILE A 9 11.89 -8.46 8.27
C ILE A 9 10.95 -8.41 7.06
N LYS A 10 9.69 -8.01 7.28
CA LYS A 10 8.71 -7.89 6.18
C LYS A 10 9.14 -6.89 5.12
N TYR A 11 9.57 -5.69 5.53
CA TYR A 11 10.00 -4.67 4.57
C TYR A 11 11.34 -5.00 3.91
N THR A 12 12.24 -5.68 4.61
CA THR A 12 13.47 -6.21 3.98
C THR A 12 13.13 -7.26 2.92
N LEU A 13 12.17 -8.15 3.18
CA LEU A 13 11.71 -9.13 2.20
C LEU A 13 11.08 -8.44 0.97
N PHE A 14 10.23 -7.43 1.17
CA PHE A 14 9.67 -6.64 0.07
C PHE A 14 10.75 -5.91 -0.74
N ALA A 15 11.79 -5.39 -0.08
CA ALA A 15 12.93 -4.79 -0.78
C ALA A 15 13.65 -5.82 -1.65
N ILE A 16 13.93 -7.02 -1.13
CA ILE A 16 14.61 -8.09 -1.87
C ILE A 16 13.78 -8.51 -3.08
N ILE A 17 12.47 -8.74 -2.90
CA ILE A 17 11.55 -9.08 -3.99
C ILE A 17 11.52 -7.97 -5.03
N GLY A 18 11.44 -6.70 -4.60
CA GLY A 18 11.45 -5.55 -5.49
C GLY A 18 12.72 -5.45 -6.33
N VAL A 19 13.90 -5.65 -5.72
CA VAL A 19 15.19 -5.71 -6.43
C VAL A 19 15.22 -6.88 -7.41
N ALA A 20 14.79 -8.07 -6.99
CA ALA A 20 14.78 -9.25 -7.86
C ALA A 20 13.91 -9.04 -9.10
N LEU A 21 12.71 -8.46 -8.95
CA LEU A 21 11.82 -8.13 -10.07
C LEU A 21 12.44 -7.08 -11.00
N PHE A 22 13.04 -6.03 -10.44
CA PHE A 22 13.68 -4.98 -11.23
C PHE A 22 14.86 -5.53 -12.05
N VAL A 23 15.74 -6.32 -11.42
CA VAL A 23 16.92 -6.91 -12.07
C VAL A 23 16.49 -7.95 -13.13
N ALA A 24 15.51 -8.81 -12.81
CA ALA A 24 14.99 -9.80 -13.76
C ALA A 24 14.41 -9.16 -15.03
N SER A 25 13.79 -7.98 -14.89
CA SER A 25 13.22 -7.24 -16.00
C SER A 25 14.26 -6.43 -16.77
N GLU A 26 14.99 -5.52 -16.13
CA GLU A 26 15.87 -4.56 -16.82
C GLU A 26 17.25 -5.14 -17.19
N VAL A 27 17.82 -6.00 -16.34
CA VAL A 27 19.18 -6.52 -16.54
C VAL A 27 19.15 -7.80 -17.35
N PHE A 28 18.26 -8.73 -17.00
CA PHE A 28 18.16 -10.02 -17.67
C PHE A 28 17.18 -10.04 -18.84
N ASN A 29 16.29 -9.04 -18.96
CA ASN A 29 15.22 -9.01 -19.96
C ASN A 29 14.38 -10.30 -19.99
N SER A 30 14.27 -10.98 -18.83
CA SER A 30 13.55 -12.25 -18.70
C SER A 30 12.04 -12.05 -18.55
N ILE A 31 11.61 -10.86 -18.12
CA ILE A 31 10.21 -10.50 -17.86
C ILE A 31 9.94 -9.06 -18.33
N ASP A 32 8.68 -8.77 -18.67
CA ASP A 32 8.21 -7.45 -19.13
C ASP A 32 8.55 -6.30 -18.16
N SER A 33 8.76 -5.09 -18.71
CA SER A 33 8.96 -3.80 -18.03
C SER A 33 7.86 -3.46 -17.01
N PHE A 34 6.65 -4.03 -17.13
CA PHE A 34 5.65 -3.95 -16.05
C PHE A 34 6.23 -4.36 -14.68
N TRP A 35 7.04 -5.42 -14.66
CA TRP A 35 7.65 -5.95 -13.43
C TRP A 35 8.75 -5.05 -12.89
N SER A 36 9.48 -4.32 -13.74
CA SER A 36 10.48 -3.35 -13.28
C SER A 36 9.82 -2.17 -12.57
N GLY A 37 8.73 -1.63 -13.10
CA GLY A 37 7.97 -0.56 -12.46
C GLY A 37 7.40 -0.96 -11.09
N MET A 38 6.85 -2.17 -11.00
CA MET A 38 6.36 -2.74 -9.74
C MET A 38 7.52 -2.97 -8.74
N GLY A 39 8.64 -3.53 -9.22
CA GLY A 39 9.84 -3.79 -8.43
C GLY A 39 10.41 -2.51 -7.82
N ALA A 40 10.56 -1.45 -8.63
CA ALA A 40 11.04 -0.15 -8.18
C ALA A 40 10.14 0.44 -7.08
N SER A 41 8.82 0.34 -7.23
CA SER A 41 7.86 0.82 -6.23
C SER A 41 8.02 0.11 -4.89
N PHE A 42 8.22 -1.22 -4.91
CA PHE A 42 8.46 -2.00 -3.69
C PHE A 42 9.77 -1.62 -3.00
N VAL A 43 10.83 -1.35 -3.77
CA VAL A 43 12.10 -0.89 -3.22
C VAL A 43 11.94 0.45 -2.52
N VAL A 44 11.33 1.45 -3.17
CA VAL A 44 11.14 2.79 -2.61
C VAL A 44 10.34 2.75 -1.31
N ILE A 45 9.18 2.07 -1.31
CA ILE A 45 8.32 1.95 -0.13
C ILE A 45 9.08 1.25 1.02
N SER A 46 9.81 0.18 0.70
CA SER A 46 10.56 -0.59 1.70
C SER A 46 11.69 0.23 2.32
N ILE A 47 12.47 0.95 1.52
CA ILE A 47 13.53 1.84 2.01
C ILE A 47 12.94 2.90 2.92
N MET A 48 11.88 3.60 2.48
CA MET A 48 11.26 4.65 3.27
C MET A 48 10.80 4.14 4.65
N ARG A 49 10.21 2.94 4.70
CA ARG A 49 9.79 2.30 5.95
C ARG A 49 10.96 1.84 6.81
N LEU A 50 12.01 1.27 6.21
CA LEU A 50 13.21 0.83 6.93
C LEU A 50 13.95 2.02 7.56
N VAL A 51 14.04 3.15 6.85
CA VAL A 51 14.63 4.38 7.38
C VAL A 51 13.82 4.91 8.57
N GLN A 52 12.48 4.96 8.45
CA GLN A 52 11.60 5.36 9.56
C GLN A 52 11.79 4.45 10.79
N LEU A 53 11.82 3.13 10.60
CA LEU A 53 12.01 2.16 11.67
C LEU A 53 13.40 2.23 12.31
N ASN A 54 14.43 2.48 11.51
CA ASN A 54 15.80 2.65 12.00
C ASN A 54 15.93 3.94 12.82
N ARG A 55 15.33 5.04 12.36
CA ARG A 55 15.29 6.30 13.12
C ARG A 55 14.51 6.13 14.43
N TYR A 56 13.36 5.45 14.38
CA TYR A 56 12.58 5.11 15.58
C TYR A 56 13.34 4.25 16.59
N GLN A 57 14.28 3.39 16.15
CA GLN A 57 15.07 2.56 17.06
C GLN A 57 16.31 3.26 17.64
N LYS A 58 16.82 4.30 16.98
CA LYS A 58 18.09 4.96 17.33
C LYS A 58 17.93 6.33 17.98
N ASP A 59 16.81 6.98 17.78
CA ASP A 59 16.52 8.33 18.25
C ASP A 59 15.32 8.27 19.20
N ASP A 60 15.60 8.23 20.50
CA ASP A 60 14.59 8.15 21.56
C ASP A 60 13.64 9.36 21.53
N SER A 61 14.14 10.54 21.15
CA SER A 61 13.33 11.75 21.01
C SER A 61 12.34 11.68 19.84
N TYR A 62 12.74 11.02 18.75
CA TYR A 62 11.87 10.75 17.61
C TYR A 62 10.85 9.65 17.96
N ALA A 63 11.27 8.61 18.69
CA ALA A 63 10.38 7.55 19.14
C ALA A 63 9.27 8.08 20.05
N GLU A 64 9.63 8.88 21.06
CA GLU A 64 8.68 9.48 22.00
C GLU A 64 7.68 10.39 21.27
N LYS A 65 8.14 11.23 20.34
CA LYS A 65 7.26 12.07 19.51
C LYS A 65 6.26 11.24 18.70
N ILE A 66 6.71 10.14 18.10
CA ILE A 66 5.85 9.26 17.32
C ILE A 66 4.84 8.54 18.22
N ASP A 67 5.24 8.10 19.40
CA ASP A 67 4.35 7.43 20.35
C ASP A 67 3.27 8.39 20.88
N ILE A 68 3.65 9.61 21.26
CA ILE A 68 2.70 10.67 21.63
C ILE A 68 1.73 10.94 20.47
N GLN A 69 2.25 11.14 19.26
CA GLN A 69 1.44 11.37 18.07
C GLN A 69 0.48 10.21 17.75
N ASN A 70 0.87 8.96 18.01
CA ASN A 70 0.02 7.80 17.76
C ASN A 70 -1.02 7.58 18.87
N SER A 71 -0.73 8.02 20.09
CA SER A 71 -1.66 7.96 21.23
C SER A 71 -2.71 9.07 21.22
N ASP A 72 -2.44 10.19 20.54
CA ASP A 72 -3.35 11.32 20.45
C ASP A 72 -4.59 10.96 19.59
N GLU A 73 -5.77 11.09 20.20
CA GLU A 73 -7.06 10.80 19.57
C GLU A 73 -7.27 11.63 18.30
N ARG A 74 -6.79 12.88 18.28
CA ARG A 74 -6.92 13.75 17.11
C ARG A 74 -6.14 13.20 15.92
N ASN A 75 -4.92 12.72 16.15
CA ASN A 75 -4.10 12.13 15.10
C ASN A 75 -4.67 10.80 14.62
N ARG A 76 -5.23 9.99 15.53
CA ARG A 76 -5.94 8.76 15.15
C ARG A 76 -7.14 9.07 14.25
N PHE A 77 -7.94 10.07 14.62
CA PHE A 77 -9.07 10.54 13.81
C PHE A 77 -8.62 11.06 12.43
N LEU A 78 -7.59 11.90 12.36
CA LEU A 78 -7.05 12.40 11.10
C LEU A 78 -6.53 11.26 10.21
N ALA A 79 -5.84 10.27 10.79
CA ALA A 79 -5.33 9.12 10.06
C ALA A 79 -6.48 8.23 9.51
N GLU A 80 -7.53 8.00 10.29
CA GLU A 80 -8.71 7.27 9.82
C GLU A 80 -9.44 8.02 8.71
N LYS A 81 -9.63 9.34 8.87
CA LYS A 81 -10.23 10.18 7.83
C LYS A 81 -9.40 10.18 6.55
N ALA A 82 -8.08 10.27 6.66
CA ALA A 82 -7.17 10.21 5.52
C ALA A 82 -7.26 8.85 4.79
N ARG A 83 -7.35 7.73 5.52
CA ARG A 83 -7.57 6.40 4.92
C ARG A 83 -8.90 6.33 4.18
N GLY A 84 -9.97 6.88 4.75
CA GLY A 84 -11.27 6.97 4.08
C GLY A 84 -11.22 7.80 2.79
N MET A 85 -10.55 8.96 2.82
CA MET A 85 -10.37 9.81 1.64
C MET A 85 -9.52 9.10 0.57
N ALA A 86 -8.42 8.46 0.95
CA ALA A 86 -7.57 7.71 0.02
C ALA A 86 -8.34 6.56 -0.65
N PHE A 87 -9.16 5.83 0.13
CA PHE A 87 -10.03 4.77 -0.39
C PHE A 87 -11.06 5.33 -1.38
N TYR A 88 -11.70 6.44 -1.05
CA TYR A 88 -12.66 7.11 -1.93
C TYR A 88 -12.01 7.56 -3.25
N TYR A 89 -10.88 8.26 -3.19
CA TYR A 89 -10.17 8.72 -4.38
C TYR A 89 -9.66 7.55 -5.23
N PHE A 90 -9.19 6.46 -4.61
CA PHE A 90 -8.77 5.27 -5.33
C PHE A 90 -9.93 4.66 -6.13
N ILE A 91 -11.10 4.48 -5.52
CA ILE A 91 -12.30 3.97 -6.21
C ILE A 91 -12.67 4.87 -7.38
N LEU A 92 -12.69 6.19 -7.15
CA LEU A 92 -13.04 7.17 -8.18
C LEU A 92 -12.07 7.09 -9.37
N LEU A 93 -10.76 7.10 -9.11
CA LEU A 93 -9.74 7.00 -10.15
C LEU A 93 -9.82 5.66 -10.90
N ALA A 94 -9.97 4.55 -10.19
CA ALA A 94 -10.08 3.23 -10.79
C ALA A 94 -11.36 3.09 -11.65
N ALA A 95 -12.47 3.68 -11.23
CA ALA A 95 -13.71 3.69 -12.01
C ALA A 95 -13.59 4.54 -13.28
N ILE A 96 -12.97 5.73 -13.19
CA ILE A 96 -12.66 6.55 -14.37
C ILE A 96 -11.74 5.79 -15.33
N LEU A 97 -10.68 5.16 -14.81
CA LEU A 97 -9.76 4.36 -15.62
C LEU A 97 -10.47 3.20 -16.33
N ALA A 98 -11.38 2.50 -15.65
CA ALA A 98 -12.17 1.44 -16.28
C ALA A 98 -12.98 1.96 -17.47
N ILE A 99 -13.67 3.10 -17.32
CA ILE A 99 -14.46 3.70 -18.41
C ILE A 99 -13.56 4.14 -19.57
N VAL A 100 -12.46 4.84 -19.27
CA VAL A 100 -11.52 5.32 -20.30
C VAL A 100 -10.92 4.13 -21.07
N LEU A 101 -10.47 3.09 -20.38
CA LEU A 101 -9.91 1.90 -21.01
C LEU A 101 -10.92 1.17 -21.90
N ARG A 102 -12.20 1.13 -21.49
CA ARG A 102 -13.28 0.56 -22.31
C ARG A 102 -13.49 1.34 -23.61
N ILE A 103 -13.43 2.67 -23.57
CA ILE A 103 -13.57 3.53 -24.75
C ILE A 103 -12.40 3.32 -25.72
N VAL A 104 -11.20 3.11 -25.20
CA VAL A 104 -9.98 2.84 -26.02
C VAL A 104 -9.90 1.37 -26.46
N ASN A 105 -10.93 0.56 -26.24
CA ASN A 105 -11.01 -0.88 -26.57
C ASN A 105 -9.96 -1.77 -25.85
N TYR A 106 -9.41 -1.31 -24.72
CA TYR A 106 -8.58 -2.13 -23.83
C TYR A 106 -9.45 -2.91 -22.84
N ASP A 107 -10.23 -3.84 -23.37
CA ASP A 107 -11.30 -4.53 -22.64
C ASP A 107 -10.83 -5.30 -21.42
N GLN A 108 -9.72 -6.05 -21.54
CA GLN A 108 -9.17 -6.83 -20.43
C GLN A 108 -8.76 -5.92 -19.27
N ALA A 109 -8.02 -4.84 -19.55
CA ALA A 109 -7.57 -3.90 -18.52
C ALA A 109 -8.76 -3.18 -17.87
N SER A 110 -9.74 -2.74 -18.67
CA SER A 110 -11.00 -2.16 -18.19
C SER A 110 -11.72 -3.08 -17.20
N SER A 111 -11.90 -4.36 -17.57
CA SER A 111 -12.55 -5.34 -16.70
C SER A 111 -11.78 -5.54 -15.39
N ILE A 112 -10.45 -5.60 -15.42
CA ILE A 112 -9.64 -5.73 -14.20
C ILE A 112 -9.91 -4.57 -13.24
N PHE A 113 -9.91 -3.32 -13.71
CA PHE A 113 -10.21 -2.16 -12.87
C PHE A 113 -11.66 -2.18 -12.34
N ALA A 114 -12.63 -2.55 -13.17
CA ALA A 114 -14.03 -2.65 -12.77
C ALA A 114 -14.24 -3.71 -11.67
N TRP A 115 -13.69 -4.91 -11.84
CA TRP A 115 -13.72 -5.97 -10.83
C TRP A 115 -13.00 -5.55 -9.55
N THR A 116 -11.86 -4.85 -9.66
CA THR A 116 -11.11 -4.34 -8.51
C THR A 116 -11.95 -3.38 -7.67
N VAL A 117 -12.66 -2.45 -8.32
CA VAL A 117 -13.58 -1.53 -7.62
C VAL A 117 -14.71 -2.30 -6.93
N GLY A 118 -15.37 -3.22 -7.66
CA GLY A 118 -16.46 -4.02 -7.10
C GLY A 118 -16.03 -4.86 -5.90
N LEU A 119 -14.86 -5.50 -5.99
CA LEU A 119 -14.29 -6.33 -4.93
C LEU A 119 -13.90 -5.47 -3.71
N LEU A 120 -13.31 -4.29 -3.90
CA LEU A 120 -12.99 -3.39 -2.80
C LEU A 120 -14.23 -2.90 -2.05
N VAL A 121 -15.30 -2.55 -2.77
CA VAL A 121 -16.58 -2.15 -2.15
C VAL A 121 -17.21 -3.33 -1.39
N LEU A 122 -17.13 -4.54 -1.94
CA LEU A 122 -17.61 -5.76 -1.28
C LEU A 122 -16.82 -6.08 -0.01
N ILE A 123 -15.48 -5.99 -0.04
CA ILE A 123 -14.63 -6.17 1.15
C ILE A 123 -14.98 -5.12 2.20
N TYR A 124 -15.13 -3.86 1.81
CA TYR A 124 -15.52 -2.80 2.74
C TYR A 124 -16.87 -3.12 3.39
N TRP A 125 -17.86 -3.51 2.60
CA TRP A 125 -19.19 -3.87 3.10
C TRP A 125 -19.14 -5.06 4.07
N LEU A 126 -18.45 -6.15 3.71
CA LEU A 126 -18.27 -7.30 4.60
C LEU A 126 -17.55 -6.92 5.90
N SER A 127 -16.49 -6.12 5.79
CA SER A 127 -15.76 -5.62 6.95
C SER A 127 -16.67 -4.81 7.86
N TYR A 128 -17.48 -3.91 7.29
CA TYR A 128 -18.44 -3.12 8.05
C TYR A 128 -19.48 -3.97 8.76
N GLN A 129 -20.06 -4.98 8.08
CA GLN A 129 -21.01 -5.90 8.70
C GLN A 129 -20.40 -6.69 9.85
N TRP A 130 -19.14 -7.12 9.70
CA TRP A 130 -18.42 -7.83 10.75
C TRP A 130 -18.08 -6.93 11.94
N LEU A 131 -17.57 -5.72 11.69
CA LEU A 131 -17.29 -4.75 12.75
C LEU A 131 -18.57 -4.34 13.50
N LYS A 132 -19.67 -4.09 12.80
CA LYS A 132 -20.99 -3.77 13.41
C LYS A 132 -21.53 -4.88 14.32
N ARG A 133 -21.15 -6.14 14.09
CA ARG A 133 -21.54 -7.24 14.98
C ARG A 133 -20.63 -7.38 16.20
N LYS A 134 -19.40 -6.88 16.09
CA LYS A 134 -18.37 -7.01 17.12
C LYS A 134 -18.37 -5.83 18.11
N TYR A 135 -18.66 -4.64 17.62
CA TYR A 135 -18.76 -3.38 18.36
C TYR A 135 -20.20 -2.89 18.34
#